data_AF-A0A918WJ55-F1
#
_entry.id   AF-A0A918WJ55-F1
#
_cell.length_a   1.000
_cell.length_b   1.000
_cell.length_c   1.000
_cell.angle_alpha   90.00
_cell.angle_beta   90.00
_cell.angle_gamma   90.00
#
_symmetry.space_group_name_H-M   'P 1'
#
loop_
_entity.id
_entity.type
_entity.pdbx_description
1 polymer ?
#
loop_
_entity_poly.entity_id
_entity_poly.type
_entity_poly.pdbx_seq_one_letter_code
_entity_poly.pdbx_strand_id
1 'polypeptide(L)' 'MIAVATRKTTRRKPSTKPCPDCTAGQVSESFKVGGRKKQESPDRQEALCLTCLGSGEVADTR' A
#
# COMPACT_ATOMS: atom_id res chain seq x y z
N MET A 1 -32.07 36.69 8.29
CA MET A 1 -31.48 35.58 7.52
C MET A 1 -30.17 35.20 8.20
N ILE A 2 -30.07 34.01 8.80
CA ILE A 2 -28.87 33.59 9.54
C ILE A 2 -27.94 32.87 8.57
N ALA A 3 -26.78 33.45 8.28
CA ALA A 3 -25.76 32.82 7.46
C ALA A 3 -25.08 31.68 8.23
N VAL A 4 -25.33 30.43 7.83
CA VAL A 4 -24.60 29.27 8.33
C VAL A 4 -23.24 29.23 7.65
N ALA A 5 -22.21 29.72 8.36
CA ALA A 5 -20.83 29.53 7.94
C ALA A 5 -20.45 28.06 8.14
N THR A 6 -20.32 27.31 7.03
CA THR A 6 -19.76 25.97 7.07
C THR A 6 -18.28 26.08 7.42
N ARG A 7 -17.92 25.61 8.63
CA ARG A 7 -16.50 25.52 9.02
C ARG A 7 -15.85 24.51 8.07
N LYS A 8 -15.00 24.98 7.16
CA LYS A 8 -14.08 24.11 6.41
C LYS A 8 -13.20 23.42 7.45
N THR A 9 -13.53 22.18 7.77
CA THR A 9 -12.60 21.28 8.45
C THR A 9 -11.47 21.05 7.46
N THR A 10 -10.39 21.81 7.58
CA THR A 10 -9.12 21.42 6.96
C THR A 10 -8.75 20.09 7.59
N ARG A 11 -9.14 18.99 6.95
CA ARG A 11 -8.69 17.65 7.31
C ARG A 11 -7.18 17.72 7.20
N ARG A 12 -6.46 17.78 8.32
CA ARG A 12 -5.00 17.64 8.32
C ARG A 12 -4.73 16.38 7.51
N LYS A 13 -4.06 16.53 6.36
CA LYS A 13 -3.55 15.37 5.65
C LYS A 13 -2.63 14.67 6.65
N PRO A 14 -2.87 13.38 6.97
CA PRO A 14 -1.91 12.64 7.77
C PRO A 14 -0.56 12.75 7.07
N SER A 15 0.50 13.08 7.81
CA SER A 15 1.84 12.99 7.26
C SER A 15 2.05 11.54 6.81
N THR A 16 2.62 11.36 5.63
CA THR A 16 2.95 10.05 5.12
C THR A 16 4.46 9.84 5.21
N LYS A 17 4.86 8.59 5.47
CA LYS A 17 6.25 8.15 5.48
C LYS A 17 6.42 7.02 4.47
N PRO A 18 7.61 6.86 3.87
CA PRO A 18 7.89 5.70 3.03
C PRO A 18 7.58 4.39 3.74
N CYS A 19 7.02 3.42 3.03
CA CYS A 19 6.78 2.10 3.58
C CYS A 19 8.13 1.43 3.91
N PRO A 20 8.31 0.86 5.11
CA PRO A 20 9.57 0.20 5.48
C PRO A 20 9.82 -1.10 4.73
N ASP A 21 8.76 -1.74 4.22
CA ASP A 21 8.81 -3.10 3.65
C ASP A 21 8.86 -3.12 2.12
N CYS A 22 8.59 -1.98 1.46
CA CYS A 22 8.59 -1.90 0.00
C CYS A 22 8.96 -0.51 -0.49
N THR A 23 9.49 -0.42 -1.70
CA THR A 23 9.87 0.85 -2.31
C THR A 23 8.72 1.54 -3.04
N ALA A 24 7.84 0.77 -3.68
CA ALA A 24 6.84 1.28 -4.63
C ALA A 24 5.44 0.69 -4.43
N GLY A 25 5.14 0.19 -3.23
CA GLY A 25 3.84 -0.44 -2.94
C GLY A 25 3.73 -1.91 -3.33
N GLN A 26 4.77 -2.48 -3.93
CA GLN A 26 4.82 -3.87 -4.35
C GLN A 26 6.08 -4.56 -3.84
N VAL A 27 6.01 -5.87 -3.70
CA VAL A 27 7.12 -6.77 -3.34
C VAL A 27 7.30 -7.84 -4.41
N SER A 28 8.53 -8.25 -4.64
CA SER A 28 8.86 -9.28 -5.63
C SER A 28 8.93 -10.65 -4.95
N GLU A 29 8.02 -11.55 -5.34
CA GLU A 29 7.89 -12.88 -4.72
C GLU A 29 8.08 -14.01 -5.74
N SER A 30 8.57 -15.17 -5.30
CA SER A 30 8.53 -16.37 -6.13
C SER A 30 7.15 -16.99 -6.07
N PHE A 31 6.72 -17.55 -7.19
CA PHE A 31 5.45 -18.25 -7.29
C PHE A 31 5.67 -19.65 -7.85
N LYS A 32 4.74 -20.56 -7.52
CA LYS A 32 4.81 -21.93 -8.02
C LYS A 32 3.70 -22.19 -9.03
N VAL A 33 4.04 -22.87 -10.11
CA VAL A 33 3.15 -23.21 -11.23
C VAL A 33 2.97 -24.72 -11.36
N GLY A 34 1.88 -25.15 -11.98
CA GLY A 34 1.57 -26.56 -12.22
C GLY A 34 0.54 -27.16 -11.26
N GLY A 35 -0.21 -28.16 -11.74
CA GLY A 35 -1.35 -28.74 -11.03
C GLY A 35 -0.95 -29.69 -9.89
N ARG A 36 -0.49 -30.91 -10.22
CA ARG A 36 -0.20 -31.96 -9.22
C ARG A 36 1.17 -31.84 -8.56
N LYS A 37 2.16 -31.33 -9.27
CA LYS A 37 3.49 -31.02 -8.74
C LYS A 37 3.77 -29.55 -9.03
N LYS A 38 3.71 -28.73 -7.99
CA LYS A 38 4.01 -27.30 -8.07
C LYS A 38 5.52 -27.12 -8.21
N GLN A 39 5.96 -26.56 -9.33
CA GLN A 39 7.36 -26.18 -9.56
C GLN A 39 7.52 -24.68 -9.29
N GLU A 40 8.64 -24.29 -8.68
CA GLU A 40 8.95 -22.88 -8.51
C GLU A 40 9.30 -22.26 -9.86
N SER A 41 8.66 -21.12 -10.17
CA SER A 41 8.91 -20.38 -11.40
C SER A 41 10.28 -19.70 -11.32
N PRO A 42 11.07 -19.68 -12.41
CA PRO A 42 12.27 -18.84 -12.48
C PRO A 42 11.93 -17.34 -12.45
N ASP A 43 10.71 -16.98 -12.83
CA ASP A 43 10.22 -15.61 -12.82
C ASP A 43 9.77 -15.16 -11.42
N ARG A 44 9.79 -13.85 -11.21
CA ARG A 44 9.23 -13.22 -10.01
C ARG A 44 7.91 -12.54 -10.33
N GLN A 45 6.96 -12.63 -9.41
CA GLN A 45 5.70 -11.92 -9.49
C GLN A 45 5.73 -10.71 -8.56
N GLU A 46 5.22 -9.58 -9.04
CA GLU A 46 4.94 -8.42 -8.19
C GLU A 46 3.64 -8.66 -7.43
N ALA A 47 3.76 -8.73 -6.11
CA ALA A 47 2.64 -8.82 -5.19
C ALA A 47 2.40 -7.48 -4.51
N LEU A 48 1.15 -7.23 -4.13
CA LEU A 48 0.77 -6.04 -3.37
C LEU A 48 1.47 -6.05 -2.00
N CYS A 49 2.17 -4.96 -1.66
CA CYS A 49 2.73 -4.83 -0.32
C CYS A 49 1.60 -4.63 0.69
N LEU A 50 1.41 -5.61 1.57
CA LEU A 50 0.30 -5.62 2.52
C LEU A 50 0.46 -4.59 3.65
N THR A 51 1.70 -4.14 3.92
CA THR A 51 1.98 -3.13 4.95
C THR A 51 1.44 -1.75 4.58
N CYS A 52 1.57 -1.35 3.30
CA CYS A 52 1.09 -0.07 2.81
C CYS A 52 -0.12 -0.20 1.87
N LEU A 53 -0.60 -1.41 1.63
CA LEU A 53 -1.72 -1.71 0.74
C LEU A 53 -1.54 -1.15 -0.69
N GLY A 54 -0.29 -1.14 -1.18
CA GLY A 54 0.02 -0.66 -2.53
C GLY A 54 0.32 0.83 -2.66
N SER A 55 0.23 1.62 -1.60
CA SER A 55 0.49 3.06 -1.68
C SER A 55 1.98 3.41 -1.77
N GLY A 56 2.87 2.53 -1.31
CA GLY A 56 4.28 2.84 -1.08
C GLY A 56 4.56 3.73 0.13
N GLU A 57 3.51 4.18 0.83
CA GLU A 57 3.59 5.08 1.97
C GLU A 57 2.65 4.66 3.09
N VAL A 58 3.10 4.77 4.34
CA VAL A 58 2.28 4.51 5.53
C VAL A 58 1.89 5.82 6.20
N ALA A 59 0.69 5.85 6.79
CA ALA A 59 0.25 7.00 7.57
C ALA A 59 1.09 7.11 8.86
N ASP A 60 1.74 8.25 9.02
CA ASP A 60 2.48 8.61 10.22
C ASP A 60 1.48 8.96 11.32
N THR A 61 1.06 7.93 12.05
CA THR A 61 0.03 8.01 13.08
C THR A 61 0.62 8.27 14.47
N ARG A 62 1.82 8.85 14.54
CA ARG A 62 2.57 9.08 15.78
C ARG A 62 2.40 10.48 16.35
#